data_AF-N9ZE70-F1
#
_entry.id   AF-N9ZE70-F1
#
_cell.length_a   1.000
_cell.length_b   1.000
_cell.length_c   1.000
_cell.angle_alpha   90.00
_cell.angle_beta   90.00
_cell.angle_gamma   90.00
#
_symmetry.space_group_name_H-M   'P 1'
#
loop_
_entity.id
_entity.type
_entity.pdbx_description
1 polymer ?
#
loop_
_entity_poly.entity_id
_entity_poly.type
_entity_poly.pdbx_seq_one_letter_code
_entity_poly.pdbx_strand_id
1 'polypeptide(L)'
;MATSKQRRQYVVDKYVTIIGRNFYNQNLRDYCFRKYKDGKYYSDCSSSISYSYKEAGDSFGILNTAGMYNSNKLMFVEVIIRNGIIQNPEILRPGDMLLFAGSDSSRPKRIGHVEMVHHKDSNGNWIISGHGSGVPSYKNMDAYCKSRYSSWASGGWRKGLVCVKRFIQDDGSENKTGWYQEDGGWKFYLGDTGDYVKNDWYKDSNGRWSWFDAAGHAISNAWYEYEGSWFWFGPDCYMYSSQWIEYKGNQYYLTSDGSMAKSAYIKSKDPNLNIYYWVNKDGIYEPQWDTPTPDFKKFILVE
;
A
#
# COMPACT_ATOMS: atom_id res chain seq x y z
N MET A 1 12.59 -24.59 0.32
CA MET A 1 12.29 -23.74 1.49
C MET A 1 10.83 -23.96 1.89
N ALA A 2 10.49 -23.79 3.17
CA ALA A 2 9.09 -23.88 3.60
C ALA A 2 8.27 -22.72 3.00
N THR A 3 7.06 -23.03 2.53
CA THR A 3 6.11 -22.03 2.02
C THR A 3 5.70 -21.04 3.11
N SER A 4 5.24 -19.85 2.72
CA SER A 4 4.68 -18.86 3.64
C SER A 4 3.57 -19.45 4.53
N LYS A 5 2.71 -20.30 3.96
CA LYS A 5 1.63 -20.99 4.69
C LYS A 5 2.18 -21.92 5.77
N GLN A 6 3.21 -22.72 5.45
CA GLN A 6 3.86 -23.60 6.43
C GLN A 6 4.54 -22.80 7.54
N ARG A 7 5.24 -21.72 7.20
CA ARG A 7 5.89 -20.86 8.20
C ARG A 7 4.88 -20.24 9.16
N ARG A 8 3.76 -19.72 8.64
CA ARG A 8 2.65 -19.23 9.48
C ARG A 8 2.10 -20.33 10.39
N GLN A 9 1.95 -21.56 9.88
CA GLN A 9 1.51 -22.69 10.69
C GLN A 9 2.49 -23.00 11.83
N TYR A 10 3.80 -22.98 11.59
CA TYR A 10 4.78 -23.19 12.66
C TYR A 10 4.68 -22.17 13.79
N VAL A 11 4.40 -20.90 13.46
CA VAL A 11 4.16 -19.85 14.47
C VAL A 11 2.94 -20.19 15.33
N VAL A 12 1.85 -20.59 14.68
CA VAL A 12 0.62 -21.01 15.35
C VAL A 12 0.89 -22.22 16.24
N ASP A 13 1.57 -23.24 15.74
CA ASP A 13 1.91 -24.46 16.49
C ASP A 13 2.77 -24.14 17.72
N LYS A 14 3.70 -23.20 17.61
CA LYS A 14 4.48 -22.71 18.77
C LYS A 14 3.59 -22.01 19.78
N TYR A 15 2.65 -21.19 19.34
CA TYR A 15 1.71 -20.51 20.23
C TYR A 15 0.80 -21.51 20.98
N VAL A 16 0.40 -22.62 20.34
CA VAL A 16 -0.39 -23.68 21.01
C VAL A 16 0.31 -24.17 22.28
N THR A 17 1.64 -24.30 22.26
CA THR A 17 2.42 -24.82 23.41
C THR A 17 2.41 -23.91 24.65
N ILE A 18 1.96 -22.66 24.51
CA ILE A 18 1.90 -21.69 25.62
C ILE A 18 0.46 -21.45 26.12
N ILE A 19 -0.55 -21.96 25.42
CA ILE A 19 -1.96 -21.87 25.81
C ILE A 19 -2.16 -22.54 27.17
N GLY A 20 -2.79 -21.82 28.11
CA GLY A 20 -3.01 -22.30 29.47
C GLY A 20 -1.75 -22.43 30.35
N ARG A 21 -0.55 -22.17 29.81
CA ARG A 21 0.73 -22.36 30.51
C ARG A 21 1.33 -21.05 31.02
N ASN A 22 1.34 -20.02 30.19
CA ASN A 22 2.03 -18.77 30.49
C ASN A 22 1.17 -17.83 31.32
N PHE A 23 1.74 -17.20 32.34
CA PHE A 23 1.06 -16.17 33.15
C PHE A 23 1.37 -14.77 32.63
N TYR A 24 0.36 -13.89 32.62
CA TYR A 24 0.55 -12.51 32.19
C TYR A 24 1.49 -11.76 33.13
N ASN A 25 2.61 -11.24 32.61
CA ASN A 25 3.51 -10.37 33.36
C ASN A 25 4.36 -9.52 32.42
N GLN A 26 4.26 -8.20 32.54
CA GLN A 26 5.00 -7.25 31.69
C GLN A 26 6.50 -7.18 32.03
N ASN A 27 6.88 -7.41 33.28
CA ASN A 27 8.28 -7.36 33.72
C ASN A 27 9.02 -8.66 33.42
N LEU A 28 8.30 -9.77 33.27
CA LEU A 28 8.85 -11.09 32.99
C LEU A 28 8.58 -11.53 31.54
N ARG A 29 8.45 -10.57 30.63
CA ARG A 29 8.01 -10.79 29.25
C ARG A 29 8.90 -11.74 28.43
N ASP A 30 10.15 -11.92 28.85
CA ASP A 30 11.16 -12.76 28.19
C ASP A 30 11.12 -14.23 28.63
N TYR A 31 10.25 -14.60 29.59
CA TYR A 31 10.13 -15.96 30.11
C TYR A 31 9.04 -16.78 29.40
N CYS A 32 8.81 -16.47 28.11
CA CYS A 32 7.71 -17.07 27.35
C CYS A 32 7.93 -18.56 27.10
N PHE A 33 9.15 -18.93 26.72
CA PHE A 33 9.58 -20.31 26.44
C PHE A 33 10.74 -20.77 27.35
N ARG A 34 11.11 -19.97 28.34
CA ARG A 34 12.09 -20.33 29.38
C ARG A 34 11.47 -20.19 30.76
N LYS A 35 11.75 -21.13 31.66
CA LYS A 35 11.24 -21.07 33.03
C LYS A 35 11.85 -19.89 33.80
N TYR A 36 11.04 -19.22 34.60
CA TYR A 36 11.51 -18.31 35.63
C TYR A 36 11.97 -19.10 36.87
N LYS A 37 12.58 -18.41 37.85
CA LYS A 37 13.14 -19.04 39.07
C LYS A 37 12.12 -19.83 39.91
N ASP A 38 10.83 -19.57 39.72
CA ASP A 38 9.72 -20.28 40.35
C ASP A 38 9.19 -21.47 39.52
N GLY A 39 9.86 -21.81 38.42
CA GLY A 39 9.49 -22.90 37.52
C GLY A 39 8.36 -22.58 36.54
N LYS A 40 7.78 -21.37 36.58
CA LYS A 40 6.66 -20.94 35.72
C LYS A 40 7.13 -20.19 34.48
N TYR A 41 6.21 -19.99 33.54
CA TYR A 41 6.43 -19.24 32.30
C TYR A 41 5.64 -17.94 32.33
N TYR A 42 6.22 -16.87 31.78
CA TYR A 42 5.63 -15.54 31.81
C TYR A 42 5.78 -14.85 30.47
N SER A 43 4.76 -14.08 30.11
CA SER A 43 4.77 -13.24 28.91
C SER A 43 3.73 -12.13 29.05
N ASP A 44 3.85 -11.10 28.21
CA ASP A 44 2.72 -10.21 27.92
C ASP A 44 2.10 -10.57 26.56
N CYS A 45 1.02 -9.89 26.17
CA CYS A 45 0.35 -10.14 24.89
C CYS A 45 1.30 -10.06 23.69
N SER A 46 2.11 -9.00 23.59
CA SER A 46 3.04 -8.80 22.49
C SER A 46 4.26 -9.74 22.54
N SER A 47 4.82 -10.03 23.71
CA SER A 47 5.96 -10.92 23.83
C SER A 47 5.58 -12.37 23.56
N SER A 48 4.38 -12.80 23.96
CA SER A 48 3.89 -14.15 23.65
C SER A 48 3.86 -14.44 22.15
N ILE A 49 3.41 -13.46 21.35
CA ILE A 49 3.39 -13.54 19.89
C ILE A 49 4.81 -13.43 19.33
N SER A 50 5.58 -12.43 19.74
CA SER A 50 6.95 -12.20 19.22
C SER A 50 7.87 -13.39 19.44
N TYR A 51 7.79 -14.03 20.62
CA TYR A 51 8.56 -15.23 20.91
C TYR A 51 8.03 -16.45 20.15
N SER A 52 6.72 -16.58 19.93
CA SER A 52 6.18 -17.70 19.13
C SER A 52 6.68 -17.64 17.68
N TYR A 53 6.79 -16.44 17.11
CA TYR A 53 7.49 -16.23 15.85
C TYR A 53 8.95 -16.68 15.95
N LYS A 54 9.69 -16.16 16.94
CA LYS A 54 11.12 -16.48 17.11
C LYS A 54 11.38 -17.98 17.20
N GLU A 55 10.59 -18.69 18.00
CA GLU A 55 10.70 -20.14 18.18
C GLU A 55 10.27 -20.95 16.95
N ALA A 56 9.50 -20.36 16.05
CA ALA A 56 9.13 -20.94 14.76
C ALA A 56 10.20 -20.71 13.67
N GLY A 57 11.30 -20.03 14.00
CA GLY A 57 12.40 -19.71 13.07
C GLY A 57 12.23 -18.37 12.34
N ASP A 58 11.26 -17.55 12.74
CA ASP A 58 10.90 -16.28 12.10
C ASP A 58 10.99 -15.12 13.10
N SER A 59 11.47 -13.94 12.73
CA SER A 59 11.62 -12.86 13.73
C SER A 59 11.52 -11.45 13.17
N PHE A 60 10.56 -10.69 13.72
CA PHE A 60 10.49 -9.24 13.60
C PHE A 60 11.03 -8.50 14.84
N GLY A 61 11.67 -9.22 15.77
CA GLY A 61 12.13 -8.69 17.06
C GLY A 61 11.10 -8.85 18.19
N ILE A 62 11.54 -8.69 19.44
CA ILE A 62 10.69 -8.79 20.63
C ILE A 62 10.11 -7.42 20.97
N LEU A 63 8.98 -7.09 20.34
CA LEU A 63 8.37 -5.76 20.41
C LEU A 63 7.31 -5.68 21.50
N ASN A 64 7.00 -4.47 21.96
CA ASN A 64 5.73 -4.19 22.62
C ASN A 64 4.66 -3.84 21.56
N THR A 65 3.39 -3.69 21.94
CA THR A 65 2.30 -3.44 20.98
C THR A 65 2.47 -2.14 20.17
N ALA A 66 3.05 -1.09 20.77
CA ALA A 66 3.36 0.14 20.04
C ALA A 66 4.51 -0.07 19.04
N GLY A 67 5.52 -0.85 19.43
CA GLY A 67 6.61 -1.27 18.55
C GLY A 67 6.10 -2.09 17.38
N MET A 68 5.12 -2.99 17.59
CA MET A 68 4.48 -3.74 16.51
C MET A 68 3.77 -2.82 15.50
N TYR A 69 3.08 -1.78 15.98
CA TYR A 69 2.44 -0.81 15.11
C TYR A 69 3.46 -0.04 14.25
N ASN A 70 4.57 0.41 14.86
CA ASN A 70 5.60 1.22 14.21
C ASN A 70 6.64 0.41 13.41
N SER A 71 6.64 -0.92 13.50
CA SER A 71 7.68 -1.75 12.86
C SER A 71 7.53 -1.73 11.34
N ASN A 72 8.63 -1.42 10.63
CA ASN A 72 8.72 -1.57 9.18
C ASN A 72 8.80 -3.03 8.72
N LYS A 73 9.01 -3.98 9.64
CA LYS A 73 8.97 -5.42 9.34
C LYS A 73 7.54 -5.96 9.33
N LEU A 74 6.58 -5.19 9.83
CA LEU A 74 5.17 -5.58 9.94
C LEU A 74 4.32 -4.74 9.00
N MET A 75 3.86 -5.37 7.92
CA MET A 75 3.02 -4.74 6.91
C MET A 75 1.59 -4.60 7.43
N PHE A 76 0.89 -3.55 7.01
CA PHE A 76 -0.55 -3.45 7.26
C PHE A 76 -1.30 -4.47 6.40
N VAL A 77 -2.35 -5.06 6.98
CA VAL A 77 -3.34 -5.84 6.24
C VAL A 77 -4.55 -4.94 6.03
N GLU A 78 -5.00 -4.80 4.79
CA GLU A 78 -6.06 -3.87 4.36
C GLU A 78 -7.47 -4.31 4.79
N VAL A 79 -7.68 -4.43 6.09
CA VAL A 79 -8.98 -4.76 6.65
C VAL A 79 -9.90 -3.54 6.65
N ILE A 80 -11.15 -3.75 6.25
CA ILE A 80 -12.24 -2.80 6.40
C ILE A 80 -12.84 -3.01 7.80
N ILE A 81 -12.70 -2.04 8.69
CA ILE A 81 -13.22 -2.13 10.07
C ILE A 81 -14.47 -1.26 10.20
N ARG A 82 -15.61 -1.87 10.54
CA ARG A 82 -16.86 -1.15 10.87
C ARG A 82 -17.34 -1.58 12.25
N ASN A 83 -17.61 -0.60 13.12
CA ASN A 83 -18.04 -0.85 14.51
C ASN A 83 -17.12 -1.86 15.25
N GLY A 84 -15.82 -1.76 14.98
CA GLY A 84 -14.80 -2.62 15.58
C GLY A 84 -14.72 -4.04 15.02
N ILE A 85 -15.44 -4.38 13.95
CA ILE A 85 -15.48 -5.70 13.32
C ILE A 85 -14.88 -5.62 11.91
N ILE A 86 -14.08 -6.63 11.54
CA ILE A 86 -13.52 -6.77 10.19
C ILE A 86 -14.63 -7.21 9.22
N GLN A 87 -14.80 -6.49 8.11
CA GLN A 87 -15.83 -6.74 7.10
C GLN A 87 -15.37 -7.66 5.96
N ASN A 88 -14.06 -7.76 5.76
CA ASN A 88 -13.40 -8.58 4.74
C ASN A 88 -12.45 -9.62 5.39
N PRO A 89 -12.94 -10.50 6.29
CA PRO A 89 -12.09 -11.39 7.08
C PRO A 89 -11.35 -12.46 6.24
N GLU A 90 -11.73 -12.68 4.98
CA GLU A 90 -11.10 -13.63 4.06
C GLU A 90 -9.64 -13.27 3.71
N ILE A 91 -9.24 -12.01 3.85
CA ILE A 91 -7.86 -11.58 3.57
C ILE A 91 -6.89 -11.95 4.71
N LEU A 92 -7.41 -12.35 5.87
CA LEU A 92 -6.60 -12.71 7.03
C LEU A 92 -5.85 -14.03 6.79
N ARG A 93 -4.73 -14.17 7.51
CA ARG A 93 -3.89 -15.37 7.54
C ARG A 93 -3.54 -15.71 8.98
N PRO A 94 -3.34 -17.00 9.31
CA PRO A 94 -2.74 -17.40 10.58
C PRO A 94 -1.45 -16.62 10.88
N GLY A 95 -1.27 -16.13 12.10
CA GLY A 95 -0.16 -15.27 12.49
C GLY A 95 -0.43 -13.76 12.38
N ASP A 96 -1.46 -13.32 11.66
CA ASP A 96 -1.81 -11.90 11.60
C ASP A 96 -2.12 -11.35 13.00
N MET A 97 -1.61 -10.15 13.29
CA MET A 97 -1.69 -9.50 14.59
C MET A 97 -2.80 -8.45 14.59
N LEU A 98 -3.86 -8.69 15.35
CA LEU A 98 -4.94 -7.73 15.60
C LEU A 98 -4.50 -6.78 16.72
N LEU A 99 -4.25 -5.52 16.38
CA LEU A 99 -3.83 -4.49 17.34
C LEU A 99 -5.04 -3.70 17.85
N PHE A 100 -5.24 -3.71 19.16
CA PHE A 100 -6.39 -3.08 19.82
C PHE A 100 -5.97 -1.84 20.62
N ALA A 101 -6.87 -0.88 20.69
CA ALA A 101 -6.73 0.27 21.57
C ALA A 101 -6.74 -0.17 23.05
N GLY A 102 -5.79 0.35 23.81
CA GLY A 102 -5.61 0.20 25.24
C GLY A 102 -6.14 1.42 26.02
N SER A 103 -5.66 1.55 27.25
CA SER A 103 -6.04 2.63 28.17
C SER A 103 -4.98 3.73 28.28
N ASP A 104 -3.80 3.54 27.71
CA ASP A 104 -2.69 4.49 27.74
C ASP A 104 -2.84 5.50 26.58
N SER A 105 -3.12 6.75 26.92
CA SER A 105 -3.29 7.85 25.97
C SER A 105 -2.00 8.25 25.24
N SER A 106 -0.83 7.93 25.80
CA SER A 106 0.46 8.30 25.23
C SER A 106 0.87 7.42 24.04
N ARG A 107 0.20 6.27 23.87
CA ARG A 107 0.55 5.29 22.83
C ARG A 107 0.07 5.74 21.45
N PRO A 108 0.82 5.41 20.37
CA PRO A 108 0.39 5.69 19.00
C PRO A 108 -0.95 5.01 18.72
N LYS A 109 -1.94 5.80 18.27
CA LYS A 109 -3.34 5.38 18.09
C LYS A 109 -3.93 4.68 19.34
N ARG A 110 -3.35 4.95 20.52
CA ARG A 110 -3.69 4.35 21.82
C ARG A 110 -3.51 2.82 21.85
N ILE A 111 -2.72 2.23 20.95
CA ILE A 111 -2.57 0.77 20.85
C ILE A 111 -1.87 0.21 22.09
N GLY A 112 -2.51 -0.77 22.76
CA GLY A 112 -2.02 -1.33 24.02
C GLY A 112 -2.28 -2.82 24.20
N HIS A 113 -2.88 -3.50 23.23
CA HIS A 113 -3.19 -4.92 23.31
C HIS A 113 -3.13 -5.57 21.92
N VAL A 114 -2.80 -6.86 21.87
CA VAL A 114 -2.71 -7.62 20.63
C VAL A 114 -3.21 -9.05 20.83
N GLU A 115 -3.87 -9.57 19.80
CA GLU A 115 -4.20 -10.99 19.63
C GLU A 115 -3.71 -11.44 18.26
N MET A 116 -3.49 -12.73 18.08
CA MET A 116 -3.00 -13.33 16.83
C MET A 116 -4.10 -14.18 16.18
N VAL A 117 -4.30 -14.06 14.87
CA VAL A 117 -5.14 -14.98 14.10
C VAL A 117 -4.54 -16.38 14.18
N HIS A 118 -5.36 -17.36 14.52
CA HIS A 118 -4.92 -18.75 14.70
C HIS A 118 -5.41 -19.66 13.59
N HIS A 119 -6.72 -19.92 13.54
CA HIS A 119 -7.33 -20.85 12.57
C HIS A 119 -8.80 -20.49 12.35
N LYS A 120 -9.47 -21.17 11.41
CA LYS A 120 -10.93 -21.15 11.31
C LYS A 120 -11.53 -22.35 12.04
N ASP A 121 -12.61 -22.15 12.77
CA ASP A 121 -13.40 -23.24 13.35
C ASP A 121 -14.18 -24.00 12.26
N SER A 122 -14.93 -25.04 12.66
CA SER A 122 -15.74 -25.86 11.75
C SER A 122 -16.83 -25.08 11.02
N ASN A 123 -17.22 -23.92 11.54
CA ASN A 123 -18.22 -23.03 10.95
C ASN A 123 -17.58 -21.95 10.07
N GLY A 124 -16.25 -21.99 9.89
CA GLY A 124 -15.50 -21.01 9.10
C GLY A 124 -15.21 -19.70 9.84
N ASN A 125 -15.53 -19.58 11.13
CA ASN A 125 -15.25 -18.37 11.90
C ASN A 125 -13.78 -18.33 12.29
N TRP A 126 -13.16 -17.16 12.23
CA TRP A 126 -11.80 -16.98 12.72
C TRP A 126 -11.73 -17.12 14.25
N ILE A 127 -10.76 -17.91 14.68
CA ILE A 127 -10.28 -18.03 16.05
C ILE A 127 -8.98 -17.26 16.18
N ILE A 128 -8.89 -16.45 17.22
CA ILE A 128 -7.67 -15.75 17.63
C ILE A 128 -7.12 -16.35 18.92
N SER A 129 -5.82 -16.16 19.15
CA SER A 129 -5.10 -16.56 20.36
C SER A 129 -4.23 -15.42 20.87
N GLY A 130 -4.20 -15.24 22.19
CA GLY A 130 -3.52 -14.12 22.81
C GLY A 130 -3.70 -14.08 24.31
N HIS A 131 -2.85 -13.31 24.98
CA HIS A 131 -3.06 -12.97 26.38
C HIS A 131 -4.08 -11.85 26.52
N GLY A 132 -5.15 -12.10 27.29
CA GLY A 132 -5.85 -11.05 28.02
C GLY A 132 -5.04 -10.62 29.26
N SER A 133 -5.72 -10.34 30.37
CA SER A 133 -5.05 -10.10 31.67
C SER A 133 -4.67 -11.39 32.42
N GLY A 134 -4.88 -12.56 31.81
CA GLY A 134 -4.66 -13.89 32.43
C GLY A 134 -3.74 -14.77 31.59
N VAL A 135 -4.07 -16.05 31.46
CA VAL A 135 -3.31 -17.00 30.62
C VAL A 135 -3.71 -16.89 29.13
N PRO A 136 -2.85 -17.26 28.16
CA PRO A 136 -3.22 -17.29 26.76
C PRO A 136 -4.36 -18.25 26.51
N SER A 137 -5.31 -17.83 25.67
CA SER A 137 -6.51 -18.60 25.35
C SER A 137 -6.99 -18.34 23.93
N TYR A 138 -7.78 -19.30 23.41
CA TYR A 138 -8.55 -19.15 22.18
C TYR A 138 -9.79 -18.29 22.39
N LYS A 139 -10.15 -17.52 21.36
CA LYS A 139 -11.33 -16.65 21.35
C LYS A 139 -11.94 -16.62 19.96
N ASN A 140 -13.26 -16.61 19.86
CA ASN A 140 -13.92 -16.27 18.60
C ASN A 140 -13.63 -14.80 18.26
N MET A 141 -13.10 -14.54 17.06
CA MET A 141 -12.57 -13.23 16.68
C MET A 141 -13.64 -12.14 16.72
N ASP A 142 -14.79 -12.38 16.12
CA ASP A 142 -15.85 -11.38 16.00
C ASP A 142 -16.47 -11.05 17.35
N ALA A 143 -16.74 -12.08 18.17
CA ALA A 143 -17.23 -11.89 19.53
C ALA A 143 -16.23 -11.09 20.37
N TYR A 144 -14.93 -11.39 20.27
CA TYR A 144 -13.90 -10.67 20.98
C TYR A 144 -13.80 -9.21 20.52
N CYS A 145 -13.76 -8.98 19.20
CA CYS A 145 -13.70 -7.65 18.62
C CYS A 145 -14.89 -6.78 19.03
N LYS A 146 -16.12 -7.33 18.98
CA LYS A 146 -17.34 -6.67 19.47
C LYS A 146 -17.27 -6.29 20.94
N SER A 147 -16.80 -7.21 21.79
CA SER A 147 -16.63 -6.96 23.22
C SER A 147 -15.61 -5.85 23.50
N ARG A 148 -14.46 -5.88 22.80
CA ARG A 148 -13.41 -4.86 22.91
C ARG A 148 -13.89 -3.49 22.42
N TYR A 149 -14.65 -3.44 21.33
CA TYR A 149 -15.25 -2.20 20.81
C TYR A 149 -16.32 -1.61 21.72
N SER A 150 -17.02 -2.45 22.49
CA SER A 150 -18.01 -2.01 23.49
C SER A 150 -17.37 -1.54 24.79
N SER A 151 -16.10 -1.88 25.02
CA SER A 151 -15.33 -1.49 26.20
C SER A 151 -14.77 -0.07 26.05
N TRP A 152 -14.88 0.73 27.12
CA TRP A 152 -14.36 2.10 27.16
C TRP A 152 -13.10 2.22 28.01
N ALA A 153 -12.18 3.06 27.58
CA ALA A 153 -11.08 3.54 28.41
C ALA A 153 -11.55 4.74 29.25
N SER A 154 -10.91 4.96 30.39
CA SER A 154 -11.20 6.09 31.30
C SER A 154 -11.11 7.44 30.62
N GLY A 155 -10.26 7.58 29.59
CA GLY A 155 -10.15 8.82 28.81
C GLY A 155 -11.17 8.99 27.68
N GLY A 156 -12.26 8.19 27.65
CA GLY A 156 -13.41 8.45 26.77
C GLY A 156 -13.30 7.91 25.34
N TRP A 157 -12.52 6.87 25.10
CA TRP A 157 -12.47 6.18 23.80
C TRP A 157 -12.76 4.68 23.91
N ARG A 158 -13.22 4.09 22.81
CA ARG A 158 -13.45 2.64 22.70
C ARG A 158 -12.12 1.90 22.59
N LYS A 159 -12.05 0.71 23.19
CA LYS A 159 -10.86 -0.15 23.22
C LYS A 159 -10.85 -1.19 22.08
N GLY A 160 -11.50 -0.87 20.96
CA GLY A 160 -11.71 -1.76 19.82
C GLY A 160 -10.46 -2.01 18.96
N LEU A 161 -10.64 -2.80 17.91
CA LEU A 161 -9.61 -3.08 16.90
C LEU A 161 -9.22 -1.78 16.18
N VAL A 162 -7.90 -1.56 16.04
CA VAL A 162 -7.33 -0.39 15.37
C VAL A 162 -6.80 -0.75 13.99
N CYS A 163 -6.01 -1.83 13.89
CA CYS A 163 -5.47 -2.31 12.62
C CYS A 163 -5.04 -3.78 12.73
N VAL A 164 -4.70 -4.37 11.59
CA VAL A 164 -4.10 -5.70 11.49
C VAL A 164 -2.71 -5.59 10.86
N LYS A 165 -1.75 -6.32 11.42
CA LYS A 165 -0.35 -6.35 10.96
C LYS A 165 0.06 -7.77 10.58
N ARG A 166 0.84 -7.92 9.50
CA ARG A 166 1.37 -9.21 9.02
C ARG A 166 2.89 -9.18 8.92
N PHE A 167 3.53 -10.24 9.41
CA PHE A 167 4.97 -10.46 9.21
C PHE A 167 5.26 -11.29 7.96
N ILE A 168 4.74 -12.52 7.90
CA ILE A 168 4.99 -13.46 6.81
C ILE A 168 3.94 -13.25 5.73
N GLN A 169 4.34 -12.59 4.63
CA GLN A 169 3.47 -12.34 3.48
C GLN A 169 3.18 -13.62 2.69
N ASP A 170 2.25 -13.58 1.75
CA ASP A 170 1.96 -14.73 0.88
C ASP A 170 3.15 -14.97 -0.08
N ASP A 171 3.35 -16.21 -0.52
CA ASP A 171 4.44 -16.50 -1.46
C ASP A 171 4.20 -15.72 -2.77
N GLY A 172 5.22 -15.02 -3.27
CA GLY A 172 5.11 -14.16 -4.46
C GLY A 172 4.58 -12.74 -4.20
N SER A 173 4.27 -12.36 -2.96
CA SER A 173 3.88 -10.99 -2.60
C SER A 173 5.09 -10.12 -2.22
N GLU A 174 6.22 -10.26 -2.93
CA GLU A 174 7.31 -9.30 -2.76
C GLU A 174 6.77 -7.89 -3.04
N ASN A 175 7.09 -6.92 -2.17
CA ASN A 175 6.69 -5.54 -2.36
C ASN A 175 7.30 -5.05 -3.67
N LYS A 176 6.55 -5.17 -4.76
CA LYS A 176 6.93 -4.65 -6.06
C LYS A 176 7.21 -3.16 -5.88
N THR A 177 8.30 -2.69 -6.47
CA THR A 177 8.67 -1.28 -6.48
C THR A 177 9.16 -0.90 -7.87
N GLY A 178 8.63 0.19 -8.40
CA GLY A 178 8.95 0.63 -9.76
C GLY A 178 8.15 -0.07 -10.84
N TRP A 179 8.70 -0.11 -12.05
CA TRP A 179 8.04 -0.59 -13.25
C TRP A 179 8.01 -2.11 -13.34
N TYR A 180 6.83 -2.67 -13.62
CA TYR A 180 6.64 -4.09 -13.91
C TYR A 180 5.79 -4.27 -15.15
N GLN A 181 6.19 -5.19 -16.01
CA GLN A 181 5.37 -5.62 -17.14
C GLN A 181 4.49 -6.79 -16.71
N GLU A 182 3.19 -6.64 -16.87
CA GLU A 182 2.20 -7.65 -16.51
C GLU A 182 1.24 -7.90 -17.68
N ASP A 183 0.35 -8.87 -17.50
CA ASP A 183 -0.74 -9.08 -18.45
C ASP A 183 -1.58 -7.79 -18.57
N GLY A 184 -1.74 -7.29 -19.79
CA GLY A 184 -2.40 -6.03 -20.10
C GLY A 184 -1.52 -4.76 -20.17
N GLY A 185 -0.27 -4.79 -19.69
CA GLY A 185 0.66 -3.65 -19.86
C GLY A 185 1.60 -3.37 -18.70
N TRP A 186 2.20 -2.18 -18.71
CA TRP A 186 3.13 -1.71 -17.68
C TRP A 186 2.40 -1.15 -16.46
N LYS A 187 2.86 -1.49 -15.25
CA LYS A 187 2.39 -0.92 -13.99
C LYS A 187 3.55 -0.28 -13.23
N PHE A 188 3.25 0.71 -12.39
CA PHE A 188 4.23 1.32 -11.49
C PHE A 188 3.82 1.13 -10.03
N TYR A 189 4.63 0.39 -9.29
CA TYR A 189 4.40 0.08 -7.89
C TYR A 189 5.14 1.05 -6.96
N LEU A 190 4.45 1.52 -5.91
CA LEU A 190 4.94 2.54 -4.99
C LEU A 190 5.87 2.00 -3.89
N GLY A 191 5.96 0.67 -3.75
CA GLY A 191 6.94 -0.02 -2.89
C GLY A 191 6.64 -0.06 -1.39
N ASP A 192 5.62 0.64 -0.91
CA ASP A 192 5.27 0.79 0.52
C ASP A 192 4.19 -0.18 1.00
N THR A 193 3.22 -0.48 0.14
CA THR A 193 2.01 -1.25 0.46
C THR A 193 1.78 -2.41 -0.51
N GLY A 194 2.51 -2.45 -1.63
CA GLY A 194 2.19 -3.27 -2.79
C GLY A 194 1.20 -2.60 -3.75
N ASP A 195 0.78 -1.36 -3.46
CA ASP A 195 -0.05 -0.56 -4.36
C ASP A 195 0.71 -0.11 -5.61
N TYR A 196 -0.06 0.11 -6.66
CA TYR A 196 0.38 0.69 -7.92
C TYR A 196 -0.48 1.90 -8.29
N VAL A 197 0.08 2.78 -9.10
CA VAL A 197 -0.63 3.98 -9.60
C VAL A 197 -1.78 3.54 -10.50
N LYS A 198 -2.97 4.12 -10.29
CA LYS A 198 -4.18 3.86 -11.09
C LYS A 198 -5.07 5.09 -11.12
N ASN A 199 -5.65 5.36 -12.28
CA ASN A 199 -6.50 6.52 -12.54
C ASN A 199 -5.87 7.84 -12.07
N ASP A 200 -4.55 7.96 -12.23
CA ASP A 200 -3.79 9.08 -11.70
C ASP A 200 -2.49 9.30 -12.49
N TRP A 201 -1.98 10.52 -12.36
CA TRP A 201 -0.68 10.93 -12.86
C TRP A 201 0.42 10.50 -11.89
N TYR A 202 1.56 10.09 -12.43
CA TYR A 202 2.78 9.84 -11.66
C TYR A 202 3.93 10.64 -12.24
N LYS A 203 4.65 11.36 -11.36
CA LYS A 203 5.89 12.04 -11.71
C LYS A 203 7.06 11.28 -11.12
N ASP A 204 7.98 10.83 -11.97
CA ASP A 204 9.20 10.19 -11.50
C ASP A 204 10.20 11.20 -10.89
N SER A 205 11.28 10.70 -10.29
CA SER A 205 12.32 11.53 -9.68
C SER A 205 13.08 12.42 -10.68
N ASN A 206 13.02 12.10 -11.97
CA ASN A 206 13.61 12.90 -13.05
C ASN A 206 12.63 13.95 -13.60
N GLY A 207 11.42 14.02 -13.03
CA GLY A 207 10.40 14.97 -13.40
C GLY A 207 9.55 14.57 -14.61
N ARG A 208 9.64 13.33 -15.08
CA ARG A 208 8.85 12.82 -16.21
C ARG A 208 7.50 12.31 -15.73
N TRP A 209 6.48 12.55 -16.54
CA TRP A 209 5.10 12.19 -16.21
C TRP A 209 4.65 10.91 -16.92
N SER A 210 3.85 10.10 -16.24
CA SER A 210 3.13 8.95 -16.78
C SER A 210 1.68 9.02 -16.33
N TRP A 211 0.76 8.50 -17.14
CA TRP A 211 -0.65 8.36 -16.78
C TRP A 211 -1.05 6.89 -16.73
N PHE A 212 -1.84 6.53 -15.73
CA PHE A 212 -2.30 5.16 -15.50
C PHE A 212 -3.82 5.09 -15.58
N ASP A 213 -4.33 4.10 -16.30
CA ASP A 213 -5.76 3.87 -16.42
C ASP A 213 -6.40 3.31 -15.12
N ALA A 214 -7.69 3.03 -15.15
CA ALA A 214 -8.42 2.49 -14.00
C ALA A 214 -7.94 1.09 -13.55
N ALA A 215 -7.33 0.31 -14.45
CA ALA A 215 -6.73 -0.99 -14.14
C ALA A 215 -5.27 -0.87 -13.66
N GLY A 216 -4.72 0.35 -13.69
CA GLY A 216 -3.35 0.70 -13.32
C GLY A 216 -2.33 0.38 -14.39
N HIS A 217 -2.75 0.23 -15.64
CA HIS A 217 -1.84 0.09 -16.77
C HIS A 217 -1.46 1.48 -17.29
N ALA A 218 -0.17 1.69 -17.51
CA ALA A 218 0.36 2.93 -18.05
C ALA A 218 0.00 3.06 -19.53
N ILE A 219 -0.37 4.27 -19.95
CA ILE A 219 -0.52 4.58 -21.37
C ILE A 219 0.85 4.56 -22.03
N SER A 220 0.96 3.84 -23.16
CA SER A 220 2.21 3.66 -23.90
C SER A 220 1.95 3.71 -25.39
N ASN A 221 2.81 4.44 -26.11
CA ASN A 221 2.76 4.61 -27.56
C ASN A 221 1.36 4.99 -28.09
N ALA A 222 0.69 5.90 -27.37
CA ALA A 222 -0.71 6.21 -27.59
C ALA A 222 -1.08 7.63 -27.17
N TRP A 223 -2.14 8.13 -27.81
CA TRP A 223 -2.86 9.32 -27.40
C TRP A 223 -3.76 9.02 -26.21
N TYR A 224 -3.85 9.95 -25.26
CA TYR A 224 -4.80 9.92 -24.17
C TYR A 224 -5.43 11.29 -23.95
N GLU A 225 -6.74 11.34 -23.78
CA GLU A 225 -7.47 12.56 -23.48
C GLU A 225 -7.69 12.68 -21.97
N TYR A 226 -7.19 13.76 -21.38
CA TYR A 226 -7.39 14.09 -19.98
C TYR A 226 -7.93 15.51 -19.87
N GLU A 227 -9.09 15.67 -19.22
CA GLU A 227 -9.75 16.97 -19.00
C GLU A 227 -9.93 17.82 -20.28
N GLY A 228 -10.19 17.17 -21.43
CA GLY A 228 -10.42 17.84 -22.72
C GLY A 228 -9.15 18.25 -23.48
N SER A 229 -7.99 17.81 -23.01
CA SER A 229 -6.69 17.99 -23.64
C SER A 229 -6.09 16.64 -24.02
N TRP A 230 -5.47 16.58 -25.21
CA TRP A 230 -4.80 15.37 -25.70
C TRP A 230 -3.34 15.36 -25.31
N PHE A 231 -2.84 14.21 -24.87
CA PHE A 231 -1.46 13.97 -24.48
C PHE A 231 -0.92 12.76 -25.24
N TRP A 232 0.35 12.79 -25.61
CA TRP A 232 1.01 11.64 -26.23
C TRP A 232 1.99 11.00 -25.25
N PHE A 233 1.90 9.68 -25.10
CA PHE A 233 2.84 8.90 -24.30
C PHE A 233 3.73 8.05 -25.20
N GLY A 234 5.04 8.13 -24.99
CA GLY A 234 6.03 7.35 -25.70
C GLY A 234 5.95 5.84 -25.39
N PRO A 235 6.74 5.02 -26.11
CA PRO A 235 6.83 3.58 -25.84
C PRO A 235 7.39 3.27 -24.45
N ASP A 236 8.11 4.20 -23.85
CA ASP A 236 8.64 4.15 -22.47
C ASP A 236 7.61 4.59 -21.41
N CYS A 237 6.34 4.77 -21.80
CA CYS A 237 5.21 5.15 -20.95
C CYS A 237 5.28 6.59 -20.37
N TYR A 238 6.23 7.41 -20.85
CA TYR A 238 6.34 8.80 -20.41
C TYR A 238 5.66 9.74 -21.40
N MET A 239 5.01 10.76 -20.84
CA MET A 239 4.38 11.85 -21.57
C MET A 239 5.45 12.66 -22.31
N TYR A 240 5.18 12.97 -23.56
CA TYR A 240 6.01 13.83 -24.39
C TYR A 240 5.64 15.30 -24.17
N SER A 241 6.64 16.19 -24.12
CA SER A 241 6.46 17.62 -23.94
C SER A 241 7.48 18.42 -24.75
N SER A 242 7.09 19.62 -25.17
CA SER A 242 7.90 20.55 -25.97
C SER A 242 8.55 19.89 -27.19
N GLN A 243 7.79 19.10 -27.96
CA GLN A 243 8.34 18.42 -29.14
C GLN A 243 7.28 18.05 -30.19
N TRP A 244 7.75 17.85 -31.41
CA TRP A 244 6.96 17.31 -32.51
C TRP A 244 6.89 15.78 -32.44
N ILE A 245 5.76 15.23 -32.84
CA ILE A 245 5.58 13.80 -33.09
C ILE A 245 4.94 13.57 -34.46
N GLU A 246 5.19 12.39 -35.02
CA GLU A 246 4.47 11.89 -36.18
C GLU A 246 3.49 10.81 -35.74
N TYR A 247 2.23 10.93 -36.16
CA TYR A 247 1.22 9.92 -35.93
C TYR A 247 0.33 9.76 -37.17
N LYS A 248 0.32 8.55 -37.73
CA LYS A 248 -0.46 8.18 -38.93
C LYS A 248 -0.22 9.14 -40.11
N GLY A 249 1.04 9.54 -40.34
CA GLY A 249 1.44 10.41 -41.44
C GLY A 249 1.16 11.91 -41.23
N ASN A 250 0.62 12.30 -40.08
CA ASN A 250 0.43 13.69 -39.69
C ASN A 250 1.43 14.07 -38.60
N GLN A 251 1.83 15.34 -38.55
CA GLN A 251 2.67 15.87 -37.47
C GLN A 251 1.83 16.67 -36.47
N TYR A 252 2.18 16.54 -35.19
CA TYR A 252 1.54 17.22 -34.06
C TYR A 252 2.61 17.76 -33.12
N TYR A 253 2.32 18.84 -32.40
CA TYR A 253 3.21 19.40 -31.40
C TYR A 253 2.63 19.23 -29.99
N LEU A 254 3.44 18.72 -29.07
CA LEU A 254 3.14 18.67 -27.64
C LEU A 254 3.80 19.87 -26.97
N THR A 255 3.02 20.67 -26.23
CA THR A 255 3.49 21.87 -25.53
C THR A 255 4.33 21.50 -24.29
N SER A 256 4.84 22.49 -23.53
CA SER A 256 5.60 22.20 -22.30
C SER A 256 4.80 21.55 -21.19
N ASP A 257 3.49 21.75 -21.13
CA ASP A 257 2.63 21.03 -20.18
C ASP A 257 2.25 19.62 -20.69
N GLY A 258 2.68 19.27 -21.91
CA GLY A 258 2.43 18.00 -22.58
C GLY A 258 1.14 17.93 -23.39
N SER A 259 0.27 18.93 -23.28
CA SER A 259 -0.96 18.98 -24.08
C SER A 259 -0.63 19.18 -25.57
N MET A 260 -1.48 18.65 -26.44
CA MET A 260 -1.40 18.85 -27.88
C MET A 260 -1.80 20.29 -28.24
N ALA A 261 -0.95 20.97 -28.98
CA ALA A 261 -1.26 22.27 -29.55
C ALA A 261 -2.43 22.17 -30.55
N LYS A 262 -3.35 23.14 -30.51
CA LYS A 262 -4.49 23.24 -31.44
C LYS A 262 -4.79 24.70 -31.78
N SER A 263 -5.07 24.99 -33.05
CA SER A 263 -5.33 26.35 -33.55
C SER A 263 -4.26 27.36 -33.09
N ALA A 264 -3.00 26.99 -33.27
CA ALA A 264 -1.87 27.68 -32.66
C ALA A 264 -0.68 27.78 -33.61
N TYR A 265 0.14 28.80 -33.38
CA TYR A 265 1.46 28.92 -33.97
C TYR A 265 2.53 28.38 -33.02
N ILE A 266 3.46 27.58 -33.53
CA ILE A 266 4.62 27.03 -32.80
C ILE A 266 5.87 27.75 -33.25
N LYS A 267 6.66 28.31 -32.34
CA LYS A 267 7.89 29.00 -32.73
C LYS A 267 8.96 27.99 -33.13
N SER A 268 9.71 28.29 -34.19
CA SER A 268 10.89 27.50 -34.50
C SER A 268 11.92 27.55 -33.37
N LYS A 269 12.48 26.39 -33.05
CA LYS A 269 13.60 26.25 -32.11
C LYS A 269 14.95 26.61 -32.74
N ASP A 270 15.03 26.74 -34.06
CA ASP A 270 16.23 27.23 -34.73
C ASP A 270 16.32 28.75 -34.52
N PRO A 271 17.31 29.25 -33.76
CA PRO A 271 17.43 30.69 -33.48
C PRO A 271 17.70 31.53 -34.75
N ASN A 272 18.08 30.90 -35.86
CA ASN A 272 18.33 31.59 -37.13
C ASN A 272 17.09 31.66 -38.02
N LEU A 273 16.00 30.98 -37.65
CA LEU A 273 14.75 30.97 -38.41
C LEU A 273 13.68 31.75 -37.65
N ASN A 274 13.31 32.92 -38.17
CA ASN A 274 12.08 33.59 -37.75
C ASN A 274 10.89 32.99 -38.49
N ILE A 275 10.53 31.75 -38.15
CA ILE A 275 9.37 31.05 -38.71
C ILE A 275 8.52 30.47 -37.58
N TYR A 276 7.20 30.51 -37.78
CA TYR A 276 6.20 29.92 -36.91
C TYR A 276 5.42 28.87 -37.70
N TYR A 277 5.36 27.66 -37.16
CA TYR A 277 4.65 26.53 -37.73
C TYR A 277 3.18 26.56 -37.32
N TRP A 278 2.27 26.27 -38.23
CA TRP A 278 0.83 26.30 -37.92
C TRP A 278 0.26 24.90 -37.68
N VAL A 279 -0.53 24.74 -36.61
CA VAL A 279 -1.39 23.57 -36.40
C VAL A 279 -2.86 23.96 -36.36
N ASN A 280 -3.71 23.17 -37.02
CA ASN A 280 -5.13 23.45 -37.11
C ASN A 280 -5.91 23.07 -35.83
N LYS A 281 -7.24 23.15 -35.86
CA LYS A 281 -8.12 22.84 -34.70
C LYS A 281 -8.02 21.40 -34.19
N ASP A 282 -7.59 20.49 -35.06
CA ASP A 282 -7.41 19.07 -34.76
C ASP A 282 -5.94 18.76 -34.40
N GLY A 283 -5.08 19.80 -34.31
CA GLY A 283 -3.66 19.72 -33.96
C GLY A 283 -2.74 19.30 -35.09
N ILE A 284 -3.27 19.12 -36.30
CA ILE A 284 -2.50 18.69 -37.47
C ILE A 284 -1.69 19.86 -38.01
N TYR A 285 -0.39 19.63 -38.20
CA TYR A 285 0.53 20.55 -38.87
C TYR A 285 0.15 20.77 -40.33
N GLU A 286 0.09 22.04 -40.74
CA GLU A 286 -0.24 22.45 -42.11
C GLU A 286 0.82 23.43 -42.65
N PRO A 287 1.86 22.93 -43.35
CA PRO A 287 3.04 23.72 -43.74
C PRO A 287 2.72 24.93 -44.64
N GLN A 288 1.60 24.89 -45.36
CA GLN A 288 1.17 25.99 -46.23
C GLN A 288 0.78 27.27 -45.46
N TRP A 289 0.61 27.18 -44.13
CA TRP A 289 0.25 28.31 -43.26
C TRP A 289 1.43 28.81 -42.40
N ASP A 290 2.61 28.23 -42.57
CA ASP A 290 3.81 28.69 -41.88
C ASP A 290 4.13 30.14 -42.26
N THR A 291 4.58 30.92 -41.28
CA THR A 291 4.75 32.36 -41.48
C THR A 291 5.85 32.95 -40.60
N PRO A 292 6.61 33.95 -41.08
CA PRO A 292 7.48 34.77 -40.24
C PRO A 292 6.72 35.83 -39.43
N THR A 293 5.44 36.06 -39.75
CA THR A 293 4.60 37.13 -39.19
C THR A 293 3.21 36.60 -38.80
N PRO A 294 3.10 35.81 -37.73
CA PRO A 294 1.83 35.23 -37.26
C PRO A 294 0.87 36.30 -36.69
N ASP A 295 -0.43 36.05 -36.84
CA ASP A 295 -1.47 36.90 -36.26
C ASP A 295 -1.81 36.46 -34.82
N PHE A 296 -1.05 37.01 -33.87
CA PHE A 296 -1.26 36.75 -32.44
C PHE A 296 -2.53 37.38 -31.84
N LYS A 297 -3.29 38.19 -32.61
CA LYS A 297 -4.61 38.66 -32.16
C LYS A 297 -5.66 37.58 -32.32
N LYS A 298 -5.45 36.67 -33.26
CA LYS A 298 -6.40 35.62 -33.62
C LYS A 298 -6.04 34.27 -33.03
N PHE A 299 -4.76 33.98 -32.88
CA PHE A 299 -4.28 32.67 -32.47
C PHE A 299 -3.22 32.75 -31.38
N ILE A 300 -3.15 31.69 -30.57
CA ILE A 300 -2.18 31.59 -29.48
C ILE A 300 -0.80 31.21 -30.03
N LEU A 301 0.24 31.71 -29.36
CA LEU A 301 1.61 31.26 -29.52
C LEU A 301 1.87 30.14 -28.52
N VAL A 302 2.30 28.99 -29.02
CA VAL A 302 2.81 27.87 -28.23
C VAL A 302 4.31 27.84 -28.43
N GLU A 303 5.05 28.14 -27.35
CA GLU A 303 6.52 28.07 -27.22
C GLU A 303 7.35 28.52 -28.43
#